data_AF-A0A7C7W083-F1
#
_entry.id   AF-A0A7C7W083-F1
#
_cell.length_a   1.000
_cell.length_b   1.000
_cell.length_c   1.000
_cell.angle_alpha   90.00
_cell.angle_beta   90.00
_cell.angle_gamma   90.00
#
_symmetry.space_group_name_H-M   'P 1'
#
loop_
_entity.id
_entity.type
_entity.pdbx_description
1 polymer ?
#
loop_
_entity_poly.entity_id
_entity_poly.type
_entity_poly.pdbx_seq_one_letter_code
_entity_poly.pdbx_strand_id
1 'polypeptide(L)'
;MTAIIIPPMTKSNRNIREKLLNRLAWEAGKLERIRFWYLATRINVKILNTLNVFFHSVVSMVILGWTAHLTSWPLIFPSLGPTIFLLFYSPSSPMASPRNTVLAHAAGAFTGWACFHVLILLVPGAESVAQTEPLRIAAAAAALGLCGMFMSTTGIVHPPAASTTLIAALGYVDSLWTMAMLCTAVVMLCALAWVMHRFSGIKYPVWRPLVEWQGPELATRLGRLSVASSTPERGNLKDVATRLATRQMKPWDRSGHEPESLPQAGTGRTS
;
A
#
# COMPACT_ATOMS: atom_id res chain seq x y z
N MET A 1 43.00 -6.95 28.25
CA MET A 1 42.02 -6.77 27.15
C MET A 1 42.77 -6.19 25.95
N THR A 2 43.20 -7.05 25.02
CA THR A 2 44.01 -6.64 23.87
C THR A 2 43.09 -6.16 22.75
N ALA A 3 43.02 -4.85 22.54
CA ALA A 3 42.29 -4.26 21.42
C ALA A 3 42.98 -4.64 20.11
N ILE A 4 42.29 -5.42 19.26
CA ILE A 4 42.72 -5.70 17.89
C ILE A 4 42.53 -4.40 17.11
N ILE A 5 43.61 -3.64 16.97
CA ILE A 5 43.66 -2.43 16.13
C ILE A 5 43.64 -2.91 14.67
N ILE A 6 42.47 -2.83 14.03
CA ILE A 6 42.34 -3.09 12.59
C ILE A 6 42.95 -1.87 11.87
N PRO A 7 44.03 -2.03 11.08
CA PRO A 7 44.67 -0.91 10.40
C PRO A 7 43.72 -0.28 9.37
N PRO A 8 43.79 1.06 9.16
CA PRO A 8 42.93 1.75 8.21
C PRO A 8 43.21 1.28 6.78
N MET A 9 42.15 0.88 6.06
CA MET A 9 42.27 0.34 4.71
C MET A 9 42.75 1.40 3.71
N THR A 10 43.79 1.07 2.94
CA THR A 10 44.29 1.87 1.82
C THR A 10 43.25 2.02 0.70
N LYS A 11 43.30 3.10 -0.08
CA LYS A 11 42.38 3.35 -1.22
C LYS A 11 42.32 2.18 -2.22
N SER A 12 43.44 1.50 -2.45
CA SER A 12 43.53 0.33 -3.34
C SER A 12 42.71 -0.86 -2.81
N ASN A 13 42.83 -1.18 -1.51
CA ASN A 13 42.05 -2.26 -0.89
C ASN A 13 40.55 -1.96 -0.87
N ARG A 14 40.17 -0.68 -0.77
CA ARG A 14 38.76 -0.24 -0.85
C ARG A 14 38.17 -0.53 -2.24
N ASN A 15 38.90 -0.16 -3.30
CA ASN A 15 38.49 -0.40 -4.69
C ASN A 15 38.41 -1.89 -5.04
N ILE A 16 39.33 -2.72 -4.54
CA ILE A 16 39.32 -4.17 -4.75
C ILE A 16 38.11 -4.80 -4.06
N ARG A 17 37.86 -4.42 -2.80
CA ARG A 17 36.71 -4.91 -2.03
C ARG A 17 35.40 -4.50 -2.68
N GLU A 18 35.25 -3.25 -3.13
CA GLU A 18 34.07 -2.79 -3.86
C GLU A 18 33.86 -3.56 -5.17
N LYS A 19 34.92 -3.79 -5.96
CA LYS A 19 34.84 -4.63 -7.17
C LYS A 19 34.40 -6.06 -6.84
N LEU A 20 34.95 -6.65 -5.76
CA LEU A 20 34.61 -8.00 -5.34
C LEU A 20 33.16 -8.09 -4.85
N LEU A 21 32.71 -7.14 -4.03
CA LEU A 21 31.35 -7.05 -3.54
C LEU A 21 30.35 -6.86 -4.69
N ASN A 22 30.66 -5.98 -5.65
CA ASN A 22 29.84 -5.77 -6.83
C ASN A 22 29.78 -7.04 -7.70
N ARG A 23 30.88 -7.78 -7.82
CA ARG A 23 30.94 -9.05 -8.56
C ARG A 23 30.13 -10.14 -7.87
N LEU A 24 30.25 -10.27 -6.55
CA LEU A 24 29.47 -11.22 -5.76
C LEU A 24 27.98 -10.89 -5.80
N ALA A 25 27.61 -9.63 -5.65
CA ALA A 25 26.23 -9.17 -5.78
C ALA A 25 25.69 -9.46 -7.20
N TRP A 26 26.51 -9.24 -8.23
CA TRP A 26 26.14 -9.55 -9.61
C TRP A 26 25.91 -11.04 -9.83
N GLU A 27 26.83 -11.92 -9.38
CA GLU A 27 26.69 -13.37 -9.53
C GLU A 27 25.52 -13.92 -8.70
N ALA A 28 25.35 -13.45 -7.46
CA ALA A 28 24.20 -13.82 -6.62
C ALA A 28 22.87 -13.40 -7.27
N GLY A 29 22.81 -12.17 -7.81
CA GLY A 29 21.63 -11.70 -8.54
C GLY A 29 21.39 -12.46 -9.84
N LYS A 30 22.44 -12.85 -10.56
CA LYS A 30 22.34 -13.68 -11.76
C LYS A 30 21.78 -15.06 -11.43
N LEU A 31 22.28 -15.68 -10.34
CA LEU A 31 21.81 -16.98 -9.87
C LEU A 31 20.35 -16.91 -9.42
N GLU A 32 19.95 -15.90 -8.66
CA GLU A 32 18.55 -15.70 -8.24
C GLU A 32 17.62 -15.48 -9.44
N ARG A 33 18.03 -14.67 -10.43
CA ARG A 33 17.23 -14.44 -11.64
C ARG A 33 17.02 -15.73 -12.43
N ILE A 34 18.08 -16.49 -12.65
CA ILE A 34 18.03 -17.76 -13.38
C ILE A 34 17.23 -18.79 -12.57
N ARG A 35 17.45 -18.87 -11.25
CA ARG A 35 16.70 -19.74 -10.34
C ARG A 35 15.22 -19.41 -10.34
N PHE A 36 14.85 -18.14 -10.22
CA PHE A 36 13.45 -17.71 -10.23
C PHE A 36 12.78 -18.05 -11.55
N TRP A 37 13.41 -17.75 -12.69
CA TRP A 37 12.89 -18.13 -14.01
C TRP A 37 12.77 -19.66 -14.16
N TYR A 38 13.79 -20.39 -13.76
CA TYR A 38 13.81 -21.86 -13.81
C TYR A 38 12.72 -22.47 -12.92
N LEU A 39 12.59 -22.04 -11.67
CA LEU A 39 11.53 -22.48 -10.75
C LEU A 39 10.15 -22.04 -11.23
N ALA A 40 9.97 -20.85 -11.78
CA ALA A 40 8.68 -20.40 -12.29
C ALA A 40 8.18 -21.27 -13.46
N THR A 41 9.09 -21.83 -14.26
CA THR A 41 8.74 -22.76 -15.35
C THR A 41 8.50 -24.22 -14.90
N ARG A 42 8.83 -24.58 -13.65
CA ARG A 42 8.78 -25.97 -13.15
C ARG A 42 7.91 -26.17 -11.91
N ILE A 43 7.76 -25.15 -11.08
CA ILE A 43 6.99 -25.13 -9.84
C ILE A 43 5.74 -24.27 -10.05
N ASN A 44 4.68 -24.54 -9.28
CA ASN A 44 3.52 -23.68 -9.21
C ASN A 44 3.94 -22.23 -8.85
N VAL A 45 3.78 -21.31 -9.81
CA VAL A 45 4.15 -19.90 -9.70
C VAL A 45 3.56 -19.23 -8.46
N LYS A 46 2.37 -19.68 -8.01
CA LYS A 46 1.74 -19.17 -6.79
C LYS A 46 2.58 -19.46 -5.55
N ILE A 47 3.10 -20.68 -5.41
CA ILE A 47 3.93 -21.07 -4.25
C ILE A 47 5.23 -20.26 -4.24
N LEU A 48 5.87 -20.15 -5.40
CA LEU A 48 7.11 -19.37 -5.55
C LEU A 48 6.89 -17.89 -5.17
N ASN A 49 5.79 -17.28 -5.64
CA ASN A 49 5.45 -15.91 -5.29
C ASN A 49 5.20 -15.76 -3.78
N THR A 50 4.45 -16.67 -3.16
CA THR A 50 4.19 -16.64 -1.71
C THR A 50 5.48 -16.75 -0.89
N LEU A 51 6.38 -17.65 -1.28
CA LEU A 51 7.68 -17.81 -0.60
C LEU A 51 8.55 -16.56 -0.75
N ASN A 52 8.57 -15.94 -1.93
CA ASN A 52 9.28 -14.68 -2.15
C ASN A 52 8.71 -13.55 -1.30
N VAL A 53 7.39 -13.41 -1.24
CA VAL A 53 6.72 -12.40 -0.40
C VAL A 53 7.08 -12.63 1.07
N PHE A 54 7.01 -13.87 1.55
CA PHE A 54 7.41 -14.23 2.91
C PHE A 54 8.86 -13.82 3.19
N PHE A 55 9.80 -14.25 2.36
CA PHE A 55 11.23 -13.99 2.56
C PHE A 55 11.54 -12.50 2.55
N HIS A 56 11.10 -11.75 1.54
CA HIS A 56 11.34 -10.32 1.46
C HIS A 56 10.66 -9.53 2.59
N SER A 57 9.50 -9.99 3.07
CA SER A 57 8.82 -9.38 4.21
C SER A 57 9.61 -9.56 5.51
N VAL A 58 10.07 -10.79 5.77
CA VAL A 58 10.91 -11.10 6.94
C VAL A 58 12.20 -10.29 6.90
N VAL A 59 12.91 -10.30 5.77
CA VAL A 59 14.17 -9.55 5.61
C VAL A 59 13.96 -8.06 5.81
N SER A 60 12.91 -7.47 5.20
CA SER A 60 12.59 -6.05 5.36
C SER A 60 12.30 -5.70 6.82
N MET A 61 11.47 -6.50 7.50
CA MET A 61 11.12 -6.27 8.89
C MET A 61 12.32 -6.41 9.82
N VAL A 62 13.17 -7.42 9.61
CA VAL A 62 14.41 -7.59 10.40
C VAL A 62 15.33 -6.40 10.22
N ILE A 63 15.54 -5.93 8.99
CA ILE A 63 16.43 -4.79 8.72
C ILE A 63 15.86 -3.50 9.34
N LEU A 64 14.58 -3.20 9.13
CA LEU A 64 13.93 -2.03 9.72
C LEU A 64 13.92 -2.10 11.25
N GLY A 65 13.61 -3.27 11.82
CA GLY A 65 13.57 -3.46 13.25
C GLY A 65 14.93 -3.39 13.92
N TRP A 66 15.98 -3.93 13.29
CA TRP A 66 17.35 -3.78 13.79
C TRP A 66 17.81 -2.33 13.68
N THR A 67 17.42 -1.61 12.62
CA THR A 67 17.70 -0.18 12.49
C THR A 67 16.98 0.62 13.57
N ALA A 68 15.71 0.31 13.84
CA ALA A 68 14.94 0.89 14.94
C ALA A 68 15.64 0.65 16.29
N HIS A 69 16.11 -0.57 16.53
CA HIS A 69 16.84 -0.93 17.75
C HIS A 69 18.14 -0.13 17.92
N LEU A 70 18.93 0.00 16.85
CA LEU A 70 20.23 0.70 16.90
C LEU A 70 20.08 2.23 17.00
N THR A 71 19.06 2.80 16.36
CA THR A 71 18.86 4.26 16.32
C THR A 71 17.93 4.76 17.42
N SER A 72 17.19 3.85 18.08
CA SER A 72 16.06 4.18 18.96
C SER A 72 14.97 5.02 18.27
N TRP A 73 14.89 4.97 16.94
CA TRP A 73 13.85 5.65 16.17
C TRP A 73 12.62 4.76 16.02
N PRO A 74 11.40 5.32 15.96
CA PRO A 74 10.15 4.58 15.83
C PRO A 74 9.93 4.09 14.38
N LEU A 75 10.85 3.28 13.86
CA LEU A 75 10.83 2.81 12.47
C LEU A 75 9.96 1.56 12.29
N ILE A 76 9.33 1.04 13.35
CA ILE A 76 8.35 -0.04 13.27
C ILE A 76 7.00 0.54 13.67
N PHE A 77 6.06 0.58 12.73
CA PHE A 77 4.70 1.04 12.97
C PHE A 77 3.70 0.23 12.14
N PRO A 78 2.44 0.09 12.59
CA PRO A 78 1.48 -0.85 12.01
C PRO A 78 1.25 -0.74 10.50
N SER A 79 1.38 0.45 9.91
CA SER A 79 1.15 0.64 8.47
C SER A 79 2.28 0.08 7.58
N LEU A 80 3.45 -0.25 8.15
CA LEU A 80 4.54 -0.91 7.40
C LEU A 80 4.18 -2.33 6.98
N GLY A 81 3.39 -3.07 7.76
CA GLY A 81 2.99 -4.43 7.41
C GLY A 81 2.28 -4.50 6.06
N PRO A 82 1.15 -3.79 5.87
CA PRO A 82 0.47 -3.69 4.58
C PRO A 82 1.33 -3.06 3.47
N THR A 83 2.22 -2.12 3.82
CA THR A 83 3.17 -1.53 2.85
C THR A 83 4.11 -2.59 2.30
N ILE A 84 4.84 -3.29 3.18
CA ILE A 84 5.74 -4.41 2.84
C ILE A 84 5.00 -5.43 1.98
N PHE A 85 3.82 -5.87 2.44
CA PHE A 85 3.01 -6.84 1.71
C PHE A 85 2.69 -6.36 0.30
N LEU A 86 2.20 -5.13 0.13
CA LEU A 86 1.88 -4.56 -1.18
C LEU A 86 3.10 -4.48 -2.10
N LEU A 87 4.23 -4.00 -1.59
CA LEU A 87 5.48 -3.84 -2.35
C LEU A 87 6.02 -5.17 -2.89
N PHE A 88 5.85 -6.28 -2.17
CA PHE A 88 6.35 -7.60 -2.60
C PHE A 88 5.29 -8.46 -3.29
N TYR A 89 4.01 -8.31 -2.93
CA TYR A 89 2.92 -9.11 -3.52
C TYR A 89 2.47 -8.56 -4.88
N SER A 90 2.42 -7.23 -5.04
CA SER A 90 1.98 -6.58 -6.28
C SER A 90 2.92 -5.44 -6.70
N PRO A 91 4.20 -5.74 -7.02
CA PRO A 91 5.23 -4.75 -7.31
C PRO A 91 4.98 -3.90 -8.57
N SER A 92 4.17 -4.40 -9.50
CA SER A 92 3.78 -3.68 -10.71
C SER A 92 2.58 -2.74 -10.51
N SER A 93 1.90 -2.83 -9.35
CA SER A 93 0.78 -1.95 -9.03
C SER A 93 1.25 -0.50 -8.95
N PRO A 94 0.50 0.46 -9.52
CA PRO A 94 0.82 1.88 -9.34
C PRO A 94 0.89 2.28 -7.86
N MET A 95 0.06 1.64 -7.02
CA MET A 95 0.01 1.84 -5.57
C MET A 95 1.25 1.37 -4.83
N ALA A 96 2.04 0.48 -5.45
CA ALA A 96 3.30 -0.03 -4.92
C ALA A 96 4.52 0.78 -5.39
N SER A 97 4.34 1.87 -6.15
CA SER A 97 5.47 2.67 -6.60
C SER A 97 6.09 3.48 -5.45
N PRO A 98 7.42 3.66 -5.42
CA PRO A 98 8.09 4.44 -4.36
C PRO A 98 7.54 5.86 -4.21
N ARG A 99 7.20 6.52 -5.32
CA ARG A 99 6.56 7.84 -5.30
C ARG A 99 5.25 7.80 -4.51
N ASN A 100 4.34 6.88 -4.85
CA ASN A 100 3.05 6.81 -4.22
C ASN A 100 3.19 6.42 -2.74
N THR A 101 4.03 5.44 -2.44
CA THR A 101 4.30 5.00 -1.07
C THR A 101 4.83 6.16 -0.21
N VAL A 102 5.92 6.81 -0.61
CA VAL A 102 6.54 7.89 0.19
C VAL A 102 5.61 9.10 0.32
N LEU A 103 5.03 9.58 -0.79
CA LEU A 103 4.22 10.80 -0.76
C LEU A 103 2.90 10.59 -0.03
N ALA A 104 2.27 9.43 -0.16
CA ALA A 104 1.04 9.13 0.57
C ALA A 104 1.30 9.00 2.07
N HIS A 105 2.36 8.32 2.50
CA HIS A 105 2.71 8.22 3.93
C HIS A 105 3.04 9.60 4.51
N ALA A 106 3.79 10.43 3.78
CA ALA A 106 4.07 11.81 4.21
C ALA A 106 2.79 12.65 4.33
N ALA A 107 1.89 12.58 3.34
CA ALA A 107 0.62 13.28 3.39
C ALA A 107 -0.31 12.74 4.48
N GLY A 108 -0.33 11.43 4.71
CA GLY A 108 -1.09 10.80 5.77
C GLY A 108 -0.60 11.21 7.15
N ALA A 109 0.71 11.14 7.38
CA ALA A 109 1.31 11.60 8.63
C ALA A 109 1.01 13.09 8.88
N PHE A 110 1.18 13.94 7.86
CA PHE A 110 0.92 15.37 7.98
C PHE A 110 -0.55 15.69 8.25
N THR A 111 -1.49 15.08 7.52
CA THR A 111 -2.93 15.31 7.72
C THR A 111 -3.40 14.85 9.11
N GLY A 112 -2.92 13.69 9.57
CA GLY A 112 -3.18 13.21 10.93
C GLY A 112 -2.63 14.12 12.00
N TRP A 113 -1.35 14.50 11.88
CA TRP A 113 -0.67 15.42 12.78
C TRP A 113 -1.40 16.78 12.83
N ALA A 114 -1.71 17.36 11.67
CA ALA A 114 -2.39 18.66 11.59
C ALA A 114 -3.77 18.64 12.26
N CYS A 115 -4.61 17.63 11.99
CA CYS A 115 -5.92 17.53 12.63
C CYS A 115 -5.83 17.34 14.15
N PHE A 116 -4.87 16.55 14.63
CA PHE A 116 -4.64 16.37 16.07
C PHE A 116 -4.19 17.67 16.74
N HIS A 117 -3.27 18.41 16.13
CA HIS A 117 -2.80 19.68 16.67
C HIS A 117 -3.86 20.78 16.60
N VAL A 118 -4.64 20.86 15.53
CA VAL A 118 -5.79 21.77 15.45
C VAL A 118 -6.78 21.48 16.58
N LEU A 119 -7.06 20.20 16.86
CA LEU A 119 -7.89 19.80 17.99
C LEU A 119 -7.34 20.33 19.32
N ILE A 120 -6.05 20.09 19.61
CA ILE A 120 -5.43 20.54 20.87
C ILE A 120 -5.46 22.07 20.99
N LEU A 121 -5.23 22.80 19.90
CA LEU A 121 -5.31 24.26 19.90
C LEU A 121 -6.72 24.78 20.20
N LEU A 122 -7.76 24.08 19.73
CA LEU A 122 -9.16 24.44 19.97
C LEU A 122 -9.65 24.01 21.35
N VAL A 123 -9.15 22.87 21.85
CA VAL A 123 -9.55 22.27 23.13
C VAL A 123 -8.29 21.86 23.89
N PRO A 124 -7.70 22.76 24.69
CA PRO A 124 -6.54 22.46 25.51
C PRO A 124 -6.78 21.27 26.44
N GLY A 125 -5.85 20.30 26.47
CA GLY A 125 -5.98 19.07 27.25
C GLY A 125 -6.60 17.89 26.49
N ALA A 126 -7.07 18.09 25.24
CA ALA A 126 -7.61 17.02 24.41
C ALA A 126 -6.57 15.92 24.07
N GLU A 127 -5.28 16.19 24.23
CA GLU A 127 -4.20 15.20 24.14
C GLU A 127 -4.31 14.12 25.22
N SER A 128 -4.81 14.47 26.41
CA SER A 128 -4.84 13.63 27.61
C SER A 128 -6.12 12.80 27.78
N VAL A 129 -7.15 13.11 27.00
CA VAL A 129 -8.42 12.37 27.04
C VAL A 129 -8.33 11.08 26.20
N ALA A 130 -9.24 10.15 26.44
CA ALA A 130 -9.29 8.89 25.72
C ALA A 130 -9.44 9.12 24.20
N GLN A 131 -8.78 8.29 23.40
CA GLN A 131 -8.90 8.32 21.93
C GLN A 131 -10.34 8.09 21.44
N THR A 132 -11.18 7.48 22.28
CA THR A 132 -12.60 7.22 22.03
C THR A 132 -13.52 8.38 22.40
N GLU A 133 -12.99 9.50 22.91
CA GLU A 133 -13.81 10.68 23.14
C GLU A 133 -14.35 11.24 21.82
N PRO A 134 -15.60 11.74 21.77
CA PRO A 134 -16.25 12.16 20.52
C PRO A 134 -15.42 13.12 19.67
N LEU A 135 -14.72 14.06 20.32
CA LEU A 135 -13.92 15.05 19.62
C LEU A 135 -12.59 14.48 19.08
N ARG A 136 -11.98 13.52 19.79
CA ARG A 136 -10.81 12.75 19.30
C ARG A 136 -11.20 11.86 18.12
N ILE A 137 -12.37 11.22 18.18
CA ILE A 137 -12.94 10.45 17.06
C ILE A 137 -13.16 11.37 15.85
N ALA A 138 -13.76 12.55 16.06
CA ALA A 138 -14.03 13.50 14.99
C ALA A 138 -12.74 13.97 14.30
N ALA A 139 -11.69 14.27 15.07
CA ALA A 139 -10.39 14.66 14.53
C ALA A 139 -9.73 13.52 13.73
N ALA A 140 -9.76 12.29 14.24
CA ALA A 140 -9.23 11.12 13.55
C ALA A 140 -10.00 10.80 12.26
N ALA A 141 -11.34 10.90 12.29
CA ALA A 141 -12.20 10.72 11.13
C ALA A 141 -11.95 11.81 10.07
N ALA A 142 -11.83 13.07 10.48
CA ALA A 142 -11.51 14.18 9.59
C ALA A 142 -10.13 13.98 8.93
N ALA A 143 -9.10 13.64 9.71
CA ALA A 143 -7.77 13.35 9.20
C ALA A 143 -7.79 12.24 8.14
N LEU A 144 -8.44 11.11 8.45
CA LEU A 144 -8.55 9.98 7.53
C LEU A 144 -9.28 10.35 6.24
N GLY A 145 -10.39 11.10 6.34
CA GLY A 145 -11.14 11.60 5.20
C GLY A 145 -10.31 12.55 4.32
N LEU A 146 -9.60 13.50 4.94
CA LEU A 146 -8.72 14.44 4.24
C LEU A 146 -7.56 13.73 3.54
N CYS A 147 -6.93 12.76 4.20
CA CYS A 147 -5.88 11.94 3.59
C CYS A 147 -6.40 11.13 2.40
N GLY A 148 -7.58 10.51 2.55
CA GLY A 148 -8.22 9.74 1.48
C GLY A 148 -8.55 10.62 0.27
N MET A 149 -9.12 11.80 0.53
CA MET A 149 -9.40 12.82 -0.49
C MET A 149 -8.12 13.29 -1.18
N PHE A 150 -7.05 13.55 -0.42
CA PHE A 150 -5.78 13.97 -0.98
C PHE A 150 -5.18 12.90 -1.89
N MET A 151 -5.09 11.65 -1.42
CA MET A 151 -4.57 10.54 -2.22
C MET A 151 -5.39 10.29 -3.50
N SER A 152 -6.72 10.35 -3.42
CA SER A 152 -7.60 10.06 -4.56
C SER A 152 -7.54 11.15 -5.63
N THR A 153 -7.48 12.42 -5.22
CA THR A 153 -7.42 13.57 -6.15
C THR A 153 -6.05 13.73 -6.81
N THR A 154 -4.97 13.41 -6.11
CA THR A 154 -3.59 13.55 -6.61
C THR A 154 -3.05 12.29 -7.32
N GLY A 155 -3.79 11.17 -7.27
CA GLY A 155 -3.41 9.91 -7.90
C GLY A 155 -2.24 9.18 -7.23
N ILE A 156 -1.72 9.68 -6.11
CA ILE A 156 -0.69 9.01 -5.29
C ILE A 156 -1.33 8.05 -4.29
N VAL A 157 -2.22 7.19 -4.77
CA VAL A 157 -2.97 6.27 -3.90
C VAL A 157 -2.02 5.20 -3.36
N HIS A 158 -1.90 5.13 -2.04
CA HIS A 158 -1.23 4.06 -1.32
C HIS A 158 -2.05 3.73 -0.06
N PRO A 159 -2.98 2.75 -0.13
CA PRO A 159 -3.91 2.48 0.96
C PRO A 159 -3.28 2.29 2.36
N PRO A 160 -2.09 1.68 2.51
CA PRO A 160 -1.43 1.59 3.83
C PRO A 160 -1.18 2.94 4.51
N ALA A 161 -1.04 4.04 3.76
CA ALA A 161 -0.84 5.37 4.34
C ALA A 161 -2.04 5.82 5.20
N ALA A 162 -3.25 5.30 4.96
CA ALA A 162 -4.41 5.57 5.80
C ALA A 162 -4.18 5.17 7.28
N SER A 163 -3.45 4.07 7.52
CA SER A 163 -3.07 3.67 8.87
C SER A 163 -2.04 4.63 9.48
N THR A 164 -1.13 5.21 8.68
CA THR A 164 -0.20 6.25 9.13
C THR A 164 -0.94 7.52 9.55
N THR A 165 -1.98 7.89 8.81
CA THR A 165 -2.86 9.00 9.18
C THR A 165 -3.49 8.79 10.53
N LEU A 166 -4.01 7.59 10.81
CA LEU A 166 -4.57 7.27 12.12
C LEU A 166 -3.52 7.29 13.23
N ILE A 167 -2.32 6.74 12.99
CA ILE A 167 -1.22 6.80 13.97
C ILE A 167 -0.92 8.25 14.36
N ALA A 168 -0.82 9.15 13.38
CA ALA A 168 -0.57 10.57 13.65
C ALA A 168 -1.77 11.27 14.31
N ALA A 169 -3.00 11.02 13.85
CA ALA A 169 -4.21 11.63 14.40
C ALA A 169 -4.53 11.18 15.83
N LEU A 170 -4.05 9.99 16.21
CA LEU A 170 -4.20 9.45 17.57
C LEU A 170 -3.12 9.99 18.54
N GLY A 171 -2.20 10.81 18.06
CA GLY A 171 -1.18 11.48 18.87
C GLY A 171 0.10 10.67 19.09
N TYR A 172 0.32 9.57 18.34
CA TYR A 172 1.58 8.81 18.42
C TYR A 172 2.73 9.48 17.65
N VAL A 173 2.43 10.49 16.84
CA VAL A 173 3.41 11.35 16.17
C VAL A 173 3.28 12.73 16.80
N ASP A 174 4.12 12.99 17.78
CA ASP A 174 4.10 14.20 18.62
C ASP A 174 4.79 15.40 17.98
N SER A 175 5.75 15.16 17.10
CA SER A 175 6.62 16.17 16.52
C SER A 175 6.89 15.93 15.04
N LEU A 176 7.27 17.00 14.34
CA LEU A 176 7.73 16.92 12.95
C LEU A 176 9.00 16.06 12.83
N TRP A 177 9.79 15.97 13.90
CA TRP A 177 10.96 15.10 13.95
C TRP A 177 10.56 13.61 13.95
N THR A 178 9.59 13.23 14.79
CA THR A 178 9.00 11.88 14.79
C THR A 178 8.40 11.53 13.43
N MET A 179 7.73 12.49 12.80
CA MET A 179 7.22 12.34 11.43
C MET A 179 8.34 12.12 10.41
N ALA A 180 9.46 12.84 10.51
CA ALA A 180 10.61 12.65 9.63
C ALA A 180 11.27 11.28 9.81
N MET A 181 11.38 10.79 11.05
CA MET A 181 11.86 9.43 11.34
C MET A 181 10.94 8.37 10.73
N LEU A 182 9.62 8.53 10.86
CA LEU A 182 8.63 7.66 10.22
C LEU A 182 8.80 7.66 8.70
N CYS A 183 8.90 8.84 8.07
CA CYS A 183 9.10 8.95 6.62
C CYS A 183 10.42 8.31 6.19
N THR A 184 11.46 8.38 7.02
CA THR A 184 12.75 7.71 6.76
C THR A 184 12.59 6.19 6.70
N ALA A 185 11.79 5.60 7.59
CA ALA A 185 11.48 4.16 7.53
C ALA A 185 10.80 3.78 6.20
N VAL A 186 9.87 4.61 5.72
CA VAL A 186 9.17 4.39 4.44
C VAL A 186 10.14 4.47 3.24
N VAL A 187 11.02 5.47 3.24
CA VAL A 187 12.06 5.62 2.20
C VAL A 187 13.02 4.43 2.23
N MET A 188 13.46 4.03 3.42
CA MET A 188 14.33 2.87 3.61
C MET A 188 13.66 1.59 3.09
N LEU A 189 12.38 1.39 3.40
CA LEU A 189 11.61 0.27 2.88
C LEU A 189 11.50 0.29 1.35
N CYS A 190 11.27 1.45 0.73
CA CYS A 190 11.24 1.58 -0.73
C CYS A 190 12.59 1.22 -1.35
N ALA A 191 13.70 1.62 -0.71
CA ALA A 191 15.05 1.26 -1.14
C ALA A 191 15.28 -0.26 -1.03
N LEU A 192 14.88 -0.88 0.08
CA LEU A 192 14.95 -2.33 0.26
C LEU A 192 14.13 -3.08 -0.80
N ALA A 193 12.90 -2.64 -1.06
CA ALA A 193 12.05 -3.21 -2.10
C ALA A 193 12.71 -3.12 -3.49
N TRP A 194 13.27 -1.96 -3.83
CA TRP A 194 13.99 -1.78 -5.09
C TRP A 194 15.19 -2.71 -5.23
N VAL A 195 16.03 -2.80 -4.19
CA VAL A 195 17.20 -3.68 -4.17
C VAL A 195 16.80 -5.15 -4.32
N MET A 196 15.82 -5.61 -3.54
CA MET A 196 15.39 -7.01 -3.54
C MET A 196 14.72 -7.41 -4.86
N HIS A 197 13.83 -6.59 -5.41
CA HIS A 197 13.23 -6.85 -6.73
C HIS A 197 14.28 -6.88 -7.84
N ARG A 198 15.29 -6.00 -7.76
CA ARG A 198 16.42 -6.00 -8.69
C ARG A 198 17.23 -7.31 -8.63
N PHE A 199 17.40 -7.89 -7.44
CA PHE A 199 18.04 -9.20 -7.28
C PHE A 199 17.17 -10.35 -7.78
N SER A 200 15.86 -10.33 -7.51
CA SER A 200 14.92 -11.35 -8.00
C SER A 200 14.62 -11.26 -9.50
N GLY A 201 15.03 -10.18 -10.17
CA GLY A 201 14.74 -9.94 -11.60
C GLY A 201 13.34 -9.41 -11.88
N ILE A 202 12.60 -9.05 -10.85
CA ILE A 202 11.27 -8.46 -10.96
C ILE A 202 11.43 -6.99 -11.34
N LYS A 203 10.65 -6.53 -12.33
CA LYS A 203 10.63 -5.12 -12.71
C LYS A 203 9.92 -4.31 -11.61
N TYR A 204 10.67 -3.46 -10.93
CA TYR A 204 10.14 -2.53 -9.93
C TYR A 204 10.62 -1.10 -10.26
N PRO A 205 9.71 -0.10 -10.24
CA PRO A 205 10.07 1.27 -10.57
C PRO A 205 11.03 1.89 -9.55
N VAL A 206 11.88 2.82 -10.01
CA VAL A 206 12.77 3.59 -9.13
C VAL A 206 12.00 4.66 -8.36
N TRP A 207 11.01 5.30 -9.00
CA TRP A 207 10.24 6.38 -8.40
C TRP A 207 8.79 6.38 -8.87
N ARG A 208 8.54 6.70 -10.15
CA ARG A 208 7.20 6.76 -10.75
C ARG A 208 6.67 5.36 -11.10
N PRO A 209 5.35 5.13 -11.04
CA PRO A 209 4.77 3.84 -11.38
C PRO A 209 5.01 3.48 -12.85
N LEU A 210 5.07 2.17 -13.13
CA LEU A 210 5.27 1.64 -14.50
C LEU A 210 4.03 1.80 -15.38
N VAL A 211 2.86 1.80 -14.75
CA VAL A 211 1.56 2.07 -15.37
C VAL A 211 0.90 3.16 -14.53
N GLU A 212 0.28 4.14 -15.17
CA GLU A 212 -0.37 5.22 -14.44
C GLU A 212 -1.67 4.73 -13.76
N TRP A 213 -2.02 5.33 -12.64
CA TRP A 213 -3.24 4.94 -11.91
C TRP A 213 -4.48 5.31 -12.71
N GLN A 214 -5.25 4.30 -13.15
CA GLN A 214 -6.47 4.47 -13.94
C GLN A 214 -7.74 4.53 -13.07
N GLY A 215 -7.62 4.78 -11.76
CA GLY A 215 -8.78 4.78 -10.87
C GLY A 215 -9.36 3.38 -10.63
N PRO A 216 -10.19 3.20 -9.59
CA PRO A 216 -10.95 1.97 -9.43
C PRO A 216 -12.12 1.92 -10.41
N GLU A 217 -12.47 0.72 -10.89
CA GLU A 217 -13.79 0.46 -11.45
C GLU A 217 -14.80 0.26 -10.32
N LEU A 218 -15.80 1.13 -10.24
CA LEU A 218 -16.87 1.07 -9.26
C LEU A 218 -18.06 0.33 -9.85
N ALA A 219 -18.24 -0.94 -9.48
CA ALA A 219 -19.46 -1.68 -9.75
C ALA A 219 -20.53 -1.28 -8.72
N THR A 220 -21.48 -0.44 -9.14
CA THR A 220 -22.66 -0.10 -8.34
C THR A 220 -23.82 -1.03 -8.70
N ARG A 221 -24.87 -1.06 -7.86
CA ARG A 221 -26.13 -1.74 -8.22
C ARG A 221 -26.77 -1.19 -9.49
N LEU A 222 -26.42 0.03 -9.89
CA LEU A 222 -26.97 0.72 -11.05
C LEU A 222 -26.17 0.45 -12.33
N GLY A 223 -24.87 0.22 -12.22
CA GLY A 223 -23.96 0.04 -13.34
C GLY A 223 -22.50 0.14 -12.93
N ARG A 224 -21.59 0.00 -13.89
CA ARG A 224 -20.15 0.16 -13.66
C ARG A 224 -19.74 1.59 -14.02
N LEU A 225 -18.92 2.20 -13.17
CA LEU A 225 -18.38 3.54 -13.36
C LEU A 225 -16.85 3.45 -13.27
N SER A 226 -16.16 3.99 -14.27
CA SER A 226 -14.71 4.18 -14.19
C SER A 226 -14.44 5.57 -13.62
N VAL A 227 -13.62 5.62 -12.55
CA VAL A 227 -13.29 6.90 -11.89
C VAL A 227 -12.28 7.72 -12.71
N ALA A 228 -11.51 7.10 -13.60
CA ALA A 228 -10.55 7.84 -14.45
C ALA A 228 -11.14 8.48 -15.71
N SER A 229 -12.35 8.09 -16.14
CA SER A 229 -13.01 8.74 -17.27
C SER A 229 -13.80 9.95 -16.76
N SER A 230 -13.25 11.16 -16.90
CA SER A 230 -13.95 12.42 -16.62
C SER A 230 -15.14 12.68 -17.55
N THR A 231 -15.29 11.90 -18.62
CA THR A 231 -16.45 11.92 -19.52
C THR A 231 -17.39 10.75 -19.23
N PRO A 232 -18.65 11.02 -18.84
CA PRO A 232 -19.66 9.98 -18.75
C PRO A 232 -19.85 9.34 -20.13
N GLU A 233 -19.60 8.04 -20.25
CA GLU A 233 -19.93 7.31 -21.46
C GLU A 233 -21.47 7.32 -21.62
N ARG A 234 -21.99 8.02 -22.63
CA ARG A 234 -23.44 8.24 -22.83
C ARG A 234 -24.27 6.94 -22.84
N GLY A 235 -23.66 5.80 -23.15
CA GLY A 235 -24.30 4.48 -23.09
C GLY A 235 -24.72 4.08 -21.67
N ASN A 236 -23.83 4.27 -20.68
CA ASN A 236 -24.09 3.88 -19.29
C ASN A 236 -25.25 4.68 -18.66
N LEU A 237 -25.40 5.96 -19.02
CA LEU A 237 -26.49 6.80 -18.51
C LEU A 237 -27.88 6.34 -18.96
N LYS A 238 -28.01 5.86 -20.20
CA LYS A 238 -29.29 5.34 -20.72
C LYS A 238 -29.67 4.02 -20.04
N ASP A 239 -28.71 3.14 -19.82
CA ASP A 239 -28.93 1.88 -19.10
C ASP A 239 -29.27 2.12 -17.62
N VAL A 240 -28.59 3.06 -16.97
CA VAL A 240 -28.89 3.48 -15.60
C VAL A 240 -30.29 4.11 -15.50
N ALA A 241 -30.65 5.01 -16.40
CA ALA A 241 -31.98 5.62 -16.44
C ALA A 241 -33.07 4.56 -16.64
N THR A 242 -32.85 3.60 -17.53
CA THR A 242 -33.79 2.49 -17.80
C THR A 242 -33.95 1.58 -16.57
N ARG A 243 -32.87 1.28 -15.84
CA ARG A 243 -32.90 0.49 -14.60
C ARG A 243 -33.57 1.23 -13.43
N LEU A 244 -33.37 2.54 -13.33
CA LEU A 244 -34.05 3.36 -12.32
C LEU A 244 -35.55 3.49 -12.62
N ALA A 245 -35.91 3.69 -13.89
CA ALA A 245 -37.31 3.74 -14.33
C ALA A 245 -38.04 2.42 -14.05
N THR A 246 -37.44 1.27 -14.40
CA THR A 246 -38.01 -0.05 -14.10
C THR A 246 -38.12 -0.35 -12.60
N ARG A 247 -37.22 0.20 -11.76
CA ARG A 247 -37.35 0.10 -10.29
C ARG A 247 -38.42 1.01 -9.72
N GLN A 248 -38.56 2.25 -10.21
CA GLN A 248 -39.64 3.16 -9.79
C GLN A 248 -41.01 2.65 -10.24
N MET A 249 -41.07 1.93 -11.37
CA MET A 249 -42.29 1.32 -11.89
C MET A 249 -42.72 0.04 -11.16
N LYS A 250 -41.91 -0.51 -10.24
CA LYS A 250 -42.35 -1.65 -9.42
C LYS A 250 -43.32 -1.10 -8.37
N PRO A 251 -44.65 -1.30 -8.51
CA PRO A 251 -45.58 -0.84 -7.50
C PRO A 251 -45.24 -1.60 -6.21
N TRP A 252 -45.28 -0.90 -5.09
CA TRP A 252 -45.25 -1.54 -3.78
C TRP A 252 -46.50 -2.41 -3.66
N ASP A 253 -46.38 -3.69 -4.04
CA ASP A 253 -47.44 -4.67 -3.85
C ASP A 253 -47.59 -4.93 -2.34
N ARG A 254 -48.68 -4.43 -1.76
CA ARG A 254 -49.09 -4.70 -0.36
C ARG A 254 -49.84 -6.03 -0.22
N SER A 255 -49.71 -6.98 -1.14
CA SER A 255 -50.30 -8.31 -0.99
C SER A 255 -49.20 -9.37 -0.90
N GLY A 256 -49.08 -9.97 0.28
CA GLY A 256 -48.07 -10.98 0.60
C GLY A 256 -48.35 -12.33 -0.06
N HIS A 257 -48.11 -12.45 -1.36
CA HIS A 257 -48.09 -13.73 -2.06
C HIS A 257 -46.76 -13.92 -2.80
N GLU A 258 -46.06 -15.01 -2.47
CA GLU A 258 -44.84 -15.45 -3.14
C GLU A 258 -45.13 -15.75 -4.62
N PRO A 259 -44.24 -15.34 -5.55
CA PRO A 259 -44.38 -15.77 -6.94
C PRO A 259 -44.02 -17.26 -7.05
N GLU A 260 -45.03 -18.02 -7.47
CA GLU A 260 -45.03 -19.44 -7.84
C GLU A 260 -43.84 -19.79 -8.78
N SER A 261 -43.22 -20.94 -8.50
CA SER A 261 -42.03 -21.44 -9.18
C SER A 261 -42.22 -21.61 -10.70
N LEU A 262 -41.27 -21.12 -11.49
CA LEU A 262 -41.20 -21.35 -12.94
C LEU A 262 -40.99 -22.85 -13.27
N PRO A 263 -41.65 -23.42 -14.30
CA PRO A 263 -41.51 -24.82 -14.66
C PRO A 263 -40.12 -25.13 -15.25
N GLN A 264 -39.52 -26.23 -14.82
CA GLN A 264 -38.29 -26.77 -15.42
C GLN A 264 -38.59 -27.29 -16.84
N ALA A 265 -37.96 -26.68 -17.85
CA ALA A 265 -37.98 -27.20 -19.22
C ALA A 265 -37.09 -28.44 -19.31
N GLY A 266 -37.72 -29.61 -19.46
CA GLY A 266 -37.06 -30.89 -19.66
C GLY A 266 -36.29 -30.95 -20.97
N THR A 267 -35.08 -31.47 -20.89
CA THR A 267 -34.23 -31.85 -22.04
C THR A 267 -34.78 -33.13 -22.69
N GLY A 268 -35.41 -33.01 -23.84
CA GLY A 268 -35.79 -34.12 -24.72
C GLY A 268 -34.87 -34.21 -25.93
N ARG A 269 -34.15 -35.34 -26.06
CA ARG A 269 -33.37 -35.78 -27.23
C ARG A 269 -34.24 -35.87 -28.50
N THR A 270 -33.63 -35.69 -29.68
CA THR A 270 -33.59 -36.71 -30.75
C THR A 270 -32.59 -36.33 -31.86
N SER A 271 -31.76 -37.32 -32.23
CA SER A 271 -31.14 -37.64 -33.53
C SER A 271 -30.68 -36.52 -34.46
#